data_AF-A0A562D6D7-F1
#
_entry.id   AF-A0A562D6D7-F1
#
_cell.length_a   1.000
_cell.length_b   1.000
_cell.length_c   1.000
_cell.angle_alpha   90.00
_cell.angle_beta   90.00
_cell.angle_gamma   90.00
#
_symmetry.space_group_name_H-M   'P 1'
#
loop_
_entity.id
_entity.type
_entity.pdbx_description
1 polymer ?
#
loop_
_entity_poly.entity_id
_entity_poly.type
_entity_poly.pdbx_seq_one_letter_code
_entity_poly.pdbx_strand_id
1 'polypeptide(L)'
;MASHRHNPAGGQPPAREQAGPRDGYLDAARECILDVGWKRTTLTEVARRAGVSRMTIYRAWPDMPALLGDLMTREWGGLVARGVDLSGPPTPQQVADAVAATVEALRDNELFTRIVELDPELILPYLLARRGRSQELVIGVLAGAVADGQRAGTIRSGDPVTIARGVVLAAHGFVLSAHTMVDDAVDTAALDAELRTLVVRSLTP
;
A
#
# COMPACT_ATOMS: atom_id res chain seq x y z
N MET A 1 26.79 -57.66 2.38
CA MET A 1 25.45 -57.47 2.99
C MET A 1 25.60 -56.73 4.30
N ALA A 2 25.35 -55.43 4.32
CA ALA A 2 24.86 -54.67 5.48
C ALA A 2 24.39 -53.31 4.93
N SER A 3 23.08 -53.13 4.94
CA SER A 3 22.35 -52.03 4.31
C SER A 3 22.40 -50.79 5.19
N HIS A 4 23.04 -49.71 4.72
CA HIS A 4 22.83 -48.37 5.25
C HIS A 4 21.48 -47.84 4.76
N ARG A 5 20.51 -47.64 5.67
CA ARG A 5 19.29 -46.88 5.36
C ARG A 5 19.56 -45.40 5.64
N HIS A 6 19.62 -44.65 4.54
CA HIS A 6 19.58 -43.20 4.50
C HIS A 6 18.12 -42.77 4.76
N ASN A 7 17.90 -41.93 5.77
CA ASN A 7 16.60 -41.31 6.03
C ASN A 7 16.67 -39.89 5.45
N PRO A 8 15.91 -39.52 4.40
CA PRO A 8 15.91 -38.15 3.92
C PRO A 8 15.01 -37.32 4.83
N ALA A 9 15.57 -36.22 5.32
CA ALA A 9 14.84 -35.18 6.04
C ALA A 9 13.68 -34.68 5.17
N GLY A 10 12.45 -34.83 5.67
CA GLY A 10 11.28 -34.16 5.13
C GLY A 10 11.45 -32.65 5.33
N GLY A 11 11.74 -31.94 4.25
CA GLY A 11 11.70 -30.49 4.21
C GLY A 11 10.27 -30.03 4.44
N GLN A 12 10.01 -29.50 5.64
CA GLN A 12 8.82 -28.71 5.91
C GLN A 12 8.83 -27.51 4.94
N PRO A 13 7.80 -27.28 4.11
CA PRO A 13 7.72 -26.05 3.35
C PRO A 13 7.64 -24.86 4.31
N PRO A 14 8.22 -23.69 3.97
CA PRO A 14 8.22 -22.53 4.85
C PRO A 14 6.76 -22.18 5.19
N ALA A 15 6.48 -22.11 6.49
CA ALA A 15 5.20 -21.68 7.00
C ALA A 15 4.89 -20.29 6.41
N ARG A 16 3.80 -20.19 5.63
CA ARG A 16 3.14 -18.91 5.38
C ARG A 16 2.98 -18.26 6.75
N GLU A 17 3.53 -17.05 6.95
CA GLU A 17 3.33 -16.25 8.16
C GLU A 17 1.86 -16.35 8.57
N GLN A 18 1.60 -17.01 9.70
CA GLN A 18 0.24 -17.18 10.20
C GLN A 18 -0.25 -15.79 10.60
N ALA A 19 -1.11 -15.21 9.77
CA ALA A 19 -1.80 -13.96 10.04
C ALA A 19 -2.35 -14.01 11.48
N GLY A 20 -1.93 -13.07 12.32
CA GLY A 20 -2.26 -13.10 13.74
C GLY A 20 -3.76 -12.84 13.96
N PRO A 21 -4.30 -13.04 15.17
CA PRO A 21 -5.71 -12.73 15.47
C PRO A 21 -6.13 -11.32 15.06
N ARG A 22 -5.19 -10.37 15.09
CA ARG A 22 -5.39 -8.98 14.66
C ARG A 22 -5.69 -8.84 13.16
N ASP A 23 -5.09 -9.68 12.32
CA ASP A 23 -5.33 -9.63 10.87
C ASP A 23 -6.75 -10.10 10.54
N GLY A 24 -7.22 -11.15 11.21
CA GLY A 24 -8.63 -11.59 11.09
C GLY A 24 -9.63 -10.52 11.54
N TYR A 25 -9.29 -9.69 12.51
CA TYR A 25 -10.15 -8.56 12.92
C TYR A 25 -10.17 -7.43 11.88
N LEU A 26 -9.03 -7.18 11.23
CA LEU A 26 -8.95 -6.21 10.14
C LEU A 26 -9.68 -6.71 8.89
N ASP A 27 -9.69 -8.02 8.63
CA ASP A 27 -10.52 -8.62 7.57
C ASP A 27 -12.02 -8.44 7.86
N ALA A 28 -12.46 -8.76 9.08
CA ALA A 28 -13.84 -8.51 9.49
C ALA A 28 -14.20 -7.02 9.35
N ALA A 29 -13.29 -6.10 9.68
CA ALA A 29 -13.53 -4.68 9.49
C ALA A 29 -13.64 -4.28 8.02
N ARG A 30 -12.76 -4.79 7.16
CA ARG A 30 -12.82 -4.59 5.70
C ARG A 30 -14.17 -5.01 5.16
N GLU A 31 -14.62 -6.21 5.49
CA GLU A 31 -15.92 -6.73 5.06
C GLU A 31 -17.08 -5.86 5.56
N CYS A 32 -17.06 -5.43 6.83
CA CYS A 32 -18.12 -4.55 7.36
C CYS A 32 -18.21 -3.24 6.55
N ILE A 33 -17.07 -2.65 6.23
CA ILE A 33 -17.00 -1.40 5.46
C ILE A 33 -17.53 -1.61 4.03
N LEU A 34 -17.19 -2.74 3.40
CA LEU A 34 -17.68 -3.08 2.07
C LEU A 34 -19.20 -3.33 2.05
N ASP A 35 -19.75 -3.93 3.11
CA ASP A 35 -21.18 -4.23 3.18
C ASP A 35 -22.04 -2.99 3.46
N VAL A 36 -21.71 -2.24 4.51
CA VAL A 36 -22.58 -1.17 5.02
C VAL A 36 -21.97 0.22 4.86
N GLY A 37 -20.76 0.35 4.34
CA GLY A 37 -20.08 1.64 4.21
C GLY A 37 -19.50 2.12 5.54
N TRP A 38 -18.63 3.12 5.44
CA TRP A 38 -17.78 3.53 6.55
C TRP A 38 -18.57 4.08 7.74
N LYS A 39 -19.42 5.07 7.50
CA LYS A 39 -20.16 5.79 8.55
C LYS A 39 -21.08 4.89 9.38
N ARG A 40 -21.49 3.75 8.82
CA ARG A 40 -22.39 2.78 9.46
C ARG A 40 -21.63 1.63 10.13
N THR A 41 -20.32 1.52 9.92
CA THR A 41 -19.51 0.48 10.55
C THR A 41 -19.16 0.86 11.99
N THR A 42 -19.31 -0.09 12.92
CA THR A 42 -18.99 0.10 14.35
C THR A 42 -18.05 -0.99 14.84
N LEU A 43 -17.25 -0.71 15.88
CA LEU A 43 -16.40 -1.73 16.53
C LEU A 43 -17.21 -2.92 17.06
N THR A 44 -18.48 -2.71 17.41
CA THR A 44 -19.38 -3.80 17.82
C THR A 44 -19.74 -4.71 16.64
N GLU A 45 -20.02 -4.14 15.47
CA GLU A 45 -20.31 -4.91 14.26
C GLU A 45 -19.07 -5.68 13.79
N VAL A 46 -17.88 -5.06 13.86
CA VAL A 46 -16.61 -5.74 13.61
C VAL A 46 -16.40 -6.91 14.58
N ALA A 47 -16.64 -6.73 15.89
CA ALA A 47 -16.52 -7.81 16.87
C ALA A 47 -17.48 -8.96 16.57
N ARG A 48 -18.74 -8.64 16.25
CA ARG A 48 -19.77 -9.61 15.87
C ARG A 48 -19.34 -10.41 14.65
N ARG A 49 -18.80 -9.75 13.63
CA ARG A 49 -18.33 -10.39 12.39
C ARG A 49 -17.09 -11.25 12.60
N ALA A 50 -16.13 -10.75 13.38
CA ALA A 50 -14.93 -11.49 13.76
C ALA A 50 -15.21 -12.67 14.71
N GLY A 51 -16.44 -12.84 15.20
CA GLY A 51 -16.81 -13.92 16.12
C GLY A 51 -16.18 -13.78 17.51
N VAL A 52 -15.82 -12.56 17.93
CA VAL A 52 -15.17 -12.29 19.22
C VAL A 52 -15.98 -11.34 20.10
N SER A 53 -15.64 -11.28 21.39
CA SER A 53 -16.28 -10.35 22.31
C SER A 53 -15.98 -8.89 21.92
N ARG A 54 -16.91 -7.97 22.20
CA ARG A 54 -16.67 -6.53 22.05
C ARG A 54 -15.39 -6.09 22.76
N MET A 55 -15.18 -6.57 23.99
CA MET A 55 -14.00 -6.24 24.79
C MET A 55 -12.69 -6.62 24.10
N THR A 56 -12.68 -7.70 23.31
CA THR A 56 -11.51 -8.11 22.52
C THR A 56 -11.13 -7.05 21.47
N ILE A 57 -12.11 -6.53 20.72
CA ILE A 57 -11.88 -5.48 19.72
C ILE A 57 -11.55 -4.14 20.38
N TYR A 58 -12.29 -3.74 21.43
CA TYR A 58 -12.03 -2.48 22.14
C TYR A 58 -10.64 -2.42 22.81
N ARG A 59 -10.07 -3.57 23.19
CA ARG A 59 -8.69 -3.65 23.70
C ARG A 59 -7.65 -3.41 22.61
N ALA A 60 -7.92 -3.85 21.39
CA ALA A 60 -7.04 -3.63 20.25
C ALA A 60 -7.19 -2.21 19.67
N TRP A 61 -8.42 -1.69 19.62
CA TRP A 61 -8.74 -0.38 19.10
C TRP A 61 -9.73 0.36 19.99
N PRO A 62 -9.34 1.51 20.58
CA PRO A 62 -10.23 2.27 21.43
C PRO A 62 -11.42 2.88 20.66
N ASP A 63 -11.24 3.14 19.36
CA ASP A 63 -12.24 3.74 18.49
C ASP A 63 -12.10 3.26 17.03
N MET A 64 -13.10 3.62 16.22
CA MET A 64 -13.11 3.33 14.78
C MET A 64 -11.90 3.97 14.05
N PRO A 65 -11.55 5.26 14.24
CA PRO A 65 -10.38 5.86 13.61
C PRO A 65 -9.06 5.10 13.82
N ALA A 66 -8.81 4.58 15.03
CA ALA A 66 -7.63 3.78 15.32
C ALA A 66 -7.62 2.46 14.53
N LEU A 67 -8.76 1.75 14.50
CA LEU A 67 -8.92 0.52 13.69
C LEU A 67 -8.63 0.79 12.23
N LEU A 68 -9.17 1.88 11.72
CA LEU A 68 -9.12 2.23 10.32
C LEU A 68 -7.72 2.66 9.91
N GLY A 69 -7.01 3.38 10.78
CA GLY A 69 -5.60 3.67 10.56
C GLY A 69 -4.75 2.40 10.42
N ASP A 70 -5.03 1.35 11.21
CA ASP A 70 -4.36 0.06 11.08
C ASP A 70 -4.77 -0.68 9.81
N LEU A 71 -6.08 -0.72 9.50
CA LEU A 71 -6.60 -1.32 8.28
C LEU A 71 -5.95 -0.71 7.04
N MET A 72 -5.95 0.62 6.93
CA MET A 72 -5.30 1.33 5.82
C MET A 72 -3.80 1.07 5.76
N THR A 73 -3.12 0.99 6.92
CA THR A 73 -1.68 0.68 6.95
C THR A 73 -1.42 -0.74 6.41
N ARG A 74 -2.26 -1.72 6.75
CA ARG A 74 -2.17 -3.09 6.23
C ARG A 74 -2.45 -3.15 4.73
N GLU A 75 -3.58 -2.61 4.29
CA GLU A 75 -4.00 -2.66 2.89
C GLU A 75 -2.98 -1.96 1.97
N TRP A 76 -2.55 -0.75 2.33
CA TRP A 76 -1.64 0.05 1.52
C TRP A 76 -0.18 -0.41 1.65
N GLY A 77 0.24 -0.85 2.83
CA GLY A 77 1.57 -1.45 3.02
C GLY A 77 1.77 -2.69 2.15
N GLY A 78 0.74 -3.54 2.02
CA GLY A 78 0.77 -4.71 1.14
C GLY A 78 0.90 -4.35 -0.35
N LEU A 79 0.29 -3.25 -0.81
CA LEU A 79 0.43 -2.80 -2.20
C LEU A 79 1.85 -2.33 -2.49
N VAL A 80 2.44 -1.52 -1.59
CA VAL A 80 3.80 -1.01 -1.73
C VAL A 80 4.82 -2.16 -1.71
N ALA A 81 4.66 -3.12 -0.80
CA ALA A 81 5.58 -4.26 -0.68
C ALA A 81 5.61 -5.14 -1.93
N ARG A 82 4.52 -5.19 -2.71
CA ARG A 82 4.45 -5.95 -3.97
C ARG A 82 5.08 -5.23 -5.17
N GLY A 83 5.12 -3.90 -5.14
CA GLY A 83 5.59 -3.09 -6.27
C GLY A 83 7.12 -2.92 -6.36
N VAL A 84 7.85 -3.15 -5.26
CA VAL A 84 9.29 -2.91 -5.22
C VAL A 84 10.05 -4.24 -5.35
N ASP A 85 10.46 -4.58 -6.58
CA ASP A 85 11.46 -5.63 -6.80
C ASP A 85 12.85 -5.08 -6.45
N LEU A 86 13.43 -5.58 -5.35
CA LEU A 86 14.73 -5.15 -4.80
C LEU A 86 15.91 -5.96 -5.37
N SER A 87 15.75 -6.59 -6.53
CA SER A 87 16.82 -7.33 -7.18
C SER A 87 17.83 -6.39 -7.85
N GLY A 88 18.83 -5.94 -7.06
CA GLY A 88 19.92 -5.06 -7.51
C GLY A 88 19.67 -3.57 -7.24
N PRO A 89 20.62 -2.68 -7.60
CA PRO A 89 20.48 -1.24 -7.36
C PRO A 89 19.29 -0.64 -8.15
N PRO A 90 18.39 0.11 -7.50
CA PRO A 90 17.23 0.67 -8.19
C PRO A 90 17.61 1.65 -9.30
N THR A 91 17.06 1.44 -10.49
CA THR A 91 17.12 2.39 -11.61
C THR A 91 15.90 3.32 -11.59
N PRO A 92 15.98 4.52 -12.22
CA PRO A 92 14.83 5.40 -12.40
C PRO A 92 13.60 4.69 -13.00
N GLN A 93 13.82 3.77 -13.95
CA GLN A 93 12.76 2.99 -14.58
C GLN A 93 12.08 2.03 -13.59
N GLN A 94 12.85 1.28 -12.79
CA GLN A 94 12.29 0.38 -11.78
C GLN A 94 11.48 1.14 -10.73
N VAL A 95 11.93 2.32 -10.30
CA VAL A 95 11.17 3.17 -9.37
C VAL A 95 9.88 3.66 -10.02
N ALA A 96 9.94 4.09 -11.28
CA ALA A 96 8.78 4.54 -12.04
C ALA A 96 7.74 3.41 -12.23
N ASP A 97 8.19 2.20 -12.56
CA ASP A 97 7.31 1.05 -12.72
C ASP A 97 6.66 0.62 -11.40
N ALA A 98 7.42 0.63 -10.30
CA ALA A 98 6.89 0.37 -8.96
C ALA A 98 5.82 1.38 -8.53
N VAL A 99 6.07 2.67 -8.81
CA VAL A 99 5.12 3.76 -8.52
C VAL A 99 3.85 3.60 -9.35
N ALA A 100 3.96 3.39 -10.66
CA ALA A 100 2.81 3.24 -11.54
C ALA A 100 2.00 1.98 -11.21
N ALA A 101 2.65 0.85 -10.92
CA ALA A 101 1.96 -0.37 -10.47
C ALA A 101 1.24 -0.16 -9.13
N THR A 102 1.82 0.62 -8.21
CA THR A 102 1.14 0.97 -6.95
C THR A 102 -0.08 1.87 -7.19
N VAL A 103 0.03 2.82 -8.12
CA VAL A 103 -1.09 3.70 -8.52
C VAL A 103 -2.24 2.89 -9.13
N GLU A 104 -1.93 2.01 -10.08
CA GLU A 104 -2.89 1.11 -10.71
C GLU A 104 -3.57 0.23 -9.67
N ALA A 105 -2.78 -0.43 -8.82
CA ALA A 105 -3.32 -1.33 -7.80
C ALA A 105 -4.15 -0.62 -6.71
N LEU A 106 -3.94 0.68 -6.47
CA LEU A 106 -4.81 1.48 -5.62
C LEU A 106 -6.15 1.79 -6.31
N ARG A 107 -6.14 2.13 -7.60
CA ARG A 107 -7.37 2.41 -8.36
C ARG A 107 -8.24 1.15 -8.54
N ASP A 108 -7.61 -0.01 -8.60
CA ASP A 108 -8.32 -1.31 -8.69
C ASP A 108 -8.74 -1.86 -7.32
N ASN A 109 -8.31 -1.23 -6.22
CA ASN A 109 -8.65 -1.69 -4.89
C ASN A 109 -10.07 -1.25 -4.51
N GLU A 110 -10.98 -2.21 -4.40
CA GLU A 110 -12.39 -1.97 -4.05
C GLU A 110 -12.59 -1.10 -2.80
N LEU A 111 -11.79 -1.29 -1.75
CA LEU A 111 -11.89 -0.50 -0.52
C LEU A 111 -11.44 0.95 -0.76
N PHE A 112 -10.37 1.14 -1.52
CA PHE A 112 -9.89 2.48 -1.90
C PHE A 112 -10.93 3.21 -2.73
N THR A 113 -11.45 2.57 -3.78
CA THR A 113 -12.46 3.14 -4.68
C THR A 113 -13.73 3.50 -3.91
N ARG A 114 -14.22 2.61 -3.04
CA ARG A 114 -15.34 2.91 -2.13
C ARG A 114 -15.09 4.14 -1.26
N ILE A 115 -13.89 4.29 -0.68
CA ILE A 115 -13.53 5.45 0.14
C ILE A 115 -13.54 6.73 -0.71
N VAL A 116 -12.91 6.70 -1.89
CA VAL A 116 -12.82 7.89 -2.76
C VAL A 116 -14.19 8.33 -3.27
N GLU A 117 -15.06 7.39 -3.63
CA GLU A 117 -16.36 7.68 -4.22
C GLU A 117 -17.44 8.04 -3.19
N LEU A 118 -17.47 7.36 -2.04
CA LEU A 118 -18.59 7.45 -1.09
C LEU A 118 -18.25 8.18 0.20
N ASP A 119 -16.99 8.16 0.64
CA ASP A 119 -16.54 8.72 1.91
C ASP A 119 -15.21 9.52 1.76
N PRO A 120 -15.11 10.49 0.81
CA PRO A 120 -13.86 11.18 0.50
C PRO A 120 -13.28 11.98 1.68
N GLU A 121 -14.10 12.40 2.63
CA GLU A 121 -13.67 13.07 3.87
C GLU A 121 -12.70 12.25 4.71
N LEU A 122 -12.60 10.94 4.47
CA LEU A 122 -11.66 10.07 5.16
C LEU A 122 -10.24 10.21 4.64
N ILE A 123 -10.08 10.51 3.35
CA ILE A 123 -8.78 10.72 2.73
C ILE A 123 -8.35 12.19 2.77
N LEU A 124 -9.30 13.14 2.77
CA LEU A 124 -9.02 14.59 2.76
C LEU A 124 -8.00 15.05 3.82
N PRO A 125 -8.08 14.64 5.11
CA PRO A 125 -7.08 15.02 6.11
C PRO A 125 -5.66 14.60 5.74
N TYR A 126 -5.51 13.49 5.02
CA TYR A 126 -4.23 12.93 4.59
C TYR A 126 -3.66 13.59 3.33
N LEU A 127 -4.49 14.35 2.62
CA LEU A 127 -4.09 15.15 1.46
C LEU A 127 -3.79 16.60 1.86
N LEU A 128 -4.53 17.15 2.82
CA LEU A 128 -4.56 18.58 3.08
C LEU A 128 -3.97 19.01 4.43
N ALA A 129 -3.98 18.14 5.45
CA ALA A 129 -3.69 18.56 6.83
C ALA A 129 -2.53 17.82 7.49
N ARG A 130 -2.39 16.51 7.27
CA ARG A 130 -1.39 15.68 7.94
C ARG A 130 -0.99 14.48 7.09
N ARG A 131 0.13 13.83 7.43
CA ARG A 131 0.48 12.52 6.87
C ARG A 131 0.05 11.39 7.81
N GLY A 132 -0.41 10.29 7.24
CA GLY A 132 -0.77 9.06 7.96
C GLY A 132 0.38 8.04 8.01
N ARG A 133 0.22 7.00 8.82
CA ARG A 133 1.22 5.91 8.94
C ARG A 133 1.50 5.20 7.62
N SER A 134 0.47 4.98 6.80
CA SER A 134 0.62 4.41 5.46
C SER A 134 1.48 5.29 4.54
N GLN A 135 1.24 6.61 4.54
CA GLN A 135 2.05 7.55 3.76
C GLN A 135 3.50 7.60 4.25
N GLU A 136 3.73 7.60 5.56
CA GLU A 136 5.10 7.54 6.10
C GLU A 136 5.82 6.25 5.70
N LEU A 137 5.11 5.11 5.68
CA LEU A 137 5.65 3.84 5.21
C LEU A 137 6.03 3.92 3.72
N VAL A 138 5.12 4.40 2.85
CA VAL A 138 5.37 4.57 1.41
C VAL A 138 6.58 5.48 1.16
N ILE A 139 6.64 6.61 1.85
CA ILE A 139 7.74 7.57 1.75
C ILE A 139 9.05 6.92 2.21
N GLY A 140 9.04 6.15 3.30
CA GLY A 140 10.21 5.45 3.81
C GLY A 140 10.76 4.42 2.80
N VAL A 141 9.89 3.63 2.19
CA VAL A 141 10.27 2.66 1.16
C VAL A 141 10.87 3.36 -0.06
N LEU A 142 10.22 4.40 -0.58
CA LEU A 142 10.73 5.16 -1.72
C LEU A 142 12.04 5.88 -1.40
N ALA A 143 12.18 6.48 -0.21
CA ALA A 143 13.40 7.14 0.20
C ALA A 143 14.58 6.16 0.32
N GLY A 144 14.32 4.93 0.80
CA GLY A 144 15.30 3.84 0.79
C GLY A 144 15.76 3.49 -0.62
N ALA A 145 14.83 3.26 -1.55
CA ALA A 145 15.14 2.96 -2.94
C ALA A 145 15.93 4.09 -3.62
N VAL A 146 15.58 5.35 -3.36
CA VAL A 146 16.31 6.51 -3.87
C VAL A 146 17.73 6.57 -3.30
N ALA A 147 17.90 6.38 -2.00
CA ALA A 147 19.21 6.38 -1.36
C ALA A 147 20.11 5.24 -1.90
N ASP A 148 19.53 4.07 -2.15
CA ASP A 148 20.24 2.92 -2.71
C ASP A 148 20.70 3.18 -4.15
N GLY A 149 19.82 3.74 -5.00
CA GLY A 149 20.17 4.15 -6.35
C GLY A 149 21.21 5.28 -6.39
N GLN A 150 21.16 6.22 -5.44
CA GLN A 150 22.18 7.26 -5.30
C GLN A 150 23.55 6.69 -4.93
N ARG A 151 23.61 5.74 -3.99
CA ARG A 151 24.86 5.04 -3.64
C ARG A 151 25.46 4.27 -4.82
N ALA A 152 24.62 3.77 -5.71
CA ALA A 152 25.02 3.08 -6.93
C ALA A 152 25.27 4.01 -8.14
N GLY A 153 24.98 5.31 -8.02
CA GLY A 153 25.11 6.29 -9.10
C GLY A 153 24.04 6.19 -10.20
N THR A 154 22.96 5.44 -9.99
CA THR A 154 21.86 5.26 -10.95
C THR A 154 20.77 6.33 -10.81
N ILE A 155 20.67 6.99 -9.66
CA ILE A 155 19.70 8.05 -9.35
C ILE A 155 20.47 9.34 -9.01
N ARG A 156 19.95 10.48 -9.46
CA ARG A 156 20.56 11.81 -9.21
C ARG A 156 20.76 12.12 -7.73
N SER A 157 21.73 12.99 -7.46
CA SER A 157 21.97 13.53 -6.12
C SER A 157 20.80 14.37 -5.59
N GLY A 158 20.71 14.48 -4.26
CA GLY A 158 19.72 15.27 -3.53
C GLY A 158 19.29 14.54 -2.26
N ASP A 159 18.51 15.21 -1.40
CA ASP A 159 17.95 14.56 -0.21
C ASP A 159 16.93 13.47 -0.60
N PRO A 160 17.16 12.18 -0.28
CA PRO A 160 16.27 11.09 -0.68
C PRO A 160 14.82 11.26 -0.22
N VAL A 161 14.63 11.82 0.99
CA VAL A 161 13.30 12.01 1.57
C VAL A 161 12.53 13.08 0.80
N THR A 162 13.18 14.18 0.46
CA THR A 162 12.59 15.24 -0.38
C THR A 162 12.20 14.71 -1.76
N ILE A 163 13.06 13.91 -2.39
CA ILE A 163 12.77 13.28 -3.69
C ILE A 163 11.56 12.35 -3.58
N ALA A 164 11.55 11.44 -2.60
CA ALA A 164 10.46 10.50 -2.37
C ALA A 164 9.11 11.22 -2.15
N ARG A 165 9.11 12.30 -1.37
CA ARG A 165 7.90 13.12 -1.16
C ARG A 165 7.42 13.78 -2.45
N GLY A 166 8.32 14.25 -3.31
CA GLY A 166 7.97 14.80 -4.62
C GLY A 166 7.29 13.76 -5.51
N VAL A 167 7.82 12.54 -5.55
CA VAL A 167 7.22 11.41 -6.29
C VAL A 167 5.83 11.06 -5.75
N VAL A 168 5.67 10.98 -4.42
CA VAL A 168 4.35 10.72 -3.78
C VAL A 168 3.33 11.81 -4.10
N LEU A 169 3.75 13.09 -4.07
CA LEU A 169 2.88 14.21 -4.44
C LEU A 169 2.42 14.12 -5.89
N ALA A 170 3.31 13.76 -6.82
CA ALA A 170 2.92 13.53 -8.20
C ALA A 170 1.92 12.37 -8.29
N ALA A 171 2.23 11.23 -7.67
CA ALA A 171 1.39 10.02 -7.71
C ALA A 171 -0.03 10.25 -7.15
N HIS A 172 -0.23 11.12 -6.16
CA HIS A 172 -1.56 11.43 -5.63
C HIS A 172 -2.55 11.86 -6.72
N GLY A 173 -2.13 12.69 -7.68
CA GLY A 173 -2.98 13.14 -8.78
C GLY A 173 -3.41 11.98 -9.69
N PHE A 174 -2.48 11.07 -10.00
CA PHE A 174 -2.75 9.91 -10.85
C PHE A 174 -3.60 8.84 -10.16
N VAL A 175 -3.53 8.74 -8.83
CA VAL A 175 -4.38 7.84 -8.05
C VAL A 175 -5.80 8.39 -7.93
N LEU A 176 -5.95 9.66 -7.55
CA LEU A 176 -7.25 10.21 -7.13
C LEU A 176 -8.03 10.85 -8.27
N SER A 177 -7.33 11.44 -9.24
CA SER A 177 -7.94 12.32 -10.24
C SER A 177 -7.88 11.77 -11.66
N ALA A 178 -7.21 10.64 -11.91
CA ALA A 178 -7.07 10.09 -13.27
C ALA A 178 -8.41 9.90 -13.98
N HIS A 179 -9.44 9.44 -13.26
CA HIS A 179 -10.78 9.24 -13.81
C HIS A 179 -11.45 10.53 -14.35
N THR A 180 -11.01 11.71 -13.90
CA THR A 180 -11.50 13.00 -14.42
C THR A 180 -10.76 13.47 -15.65
N MET A 181 -9.60 12.86 -15.95
CA MET A 181 -8.67 13.25 -17.01
C MET A 181 -8.69 12.29 -18.21
N VAL A 182 -9.63 11.33 -18.23
CA VAL A 182 -9.80 10.36 -19.32
C VAL A 182 -11.05 10.67 -20.15
N ASP A 183 -10.98 10.40 -21.45
CA ASP A 183 -12.05 10.58 -22.44
C ASP A 183 -11.82 9.64 -23.66
N ASP A 184 -12.52 9.88 -24.77
CA ASP A 184 -12.37 9.08 -25.99
C ASP A 184 -10.98 9.20 -26.64
N ALA A 185 -10.20 10.23 -26.29
CA ALA A 185 -8.86 10.48 -26.83
C ALA A 185 -7.74 10.03 -25.87
N VAL A 186 -7.98 10.04 -24.56
CA VAL A 186 -6.98 9.72 -23.53
C VAL A 186 -7.51 8.66 -22.58
N ASP A 187 -6.84 7.51 -22.52
CA ASP A 187 -7.12 6.46 -21.56
C ASP A 187 -6.20 6.51 -20.33
N THR A 188 -6.51 5.69 -19.33
CA THR A 188 -5.73 5.61 -18.09
C THR A 188 -4.32 5.07 -18.33
N ALA A 189 -4.11 4.20 -19.33
CA ALA A 189 -2.80 3.64 -19.64
C ALA A 189 -1.85 4.71 -20.18
N ALA A 190 -2.35 5.64 -20.99
CA ALA A 190 -1.59 6.80 -21.46
C ALA A 190 -1.18 7.71 -20.29
N LEU A 191 -2.07 7.97 -19.33
CA LEU A 191 -1.73 8.73 -18.12
C LEU A 191 -0.68 8.01 -17.27
N ASP A 192 -0.75 6.69 -17.14
CA ASP A 192 0.25 5.93 -16.39
C ASP A 192 1.62 5.90 -17.09
N ALA A 193 1.64 5.97 -18.43
CA ALA A 193 2.87 6.14 -19.19
C ALA A 193 3.50 7.53 -18.96
N GLU A 194 2.68 8.57 -18.83
CA GLU A 194 3.13 9.91 -18.45
C GLU A 194 3.67 9.95 -17.01
N LEU A 195 2.99 9.31 -16.06
CA LEU A 195 3.51 9.16 -14.69
C LEU A 195 4.90 8.52 -14.69
N ARG A 196 5.09 7.44 -15.45
CA ARG A 196 6.41 6.79 -15.58
C ARG A 196 7.44 7.76 -16.13
N THR A 197 7.11 8.49 -17.19
CA THR A 197 8.00 9.48 -17.80
C THR A 197 8.40 10.59 -16.81
N LEU A 198 7.43 11.12 -16.06
CA LEU A 198 7.68 12.13 -15.02
C LEU A 198 8.62 11.60 -13.94
N VAL A 199 8.37 10.39 -13.43
CA VAL A 199 9.20 9.78 -12.39
C VAL A 199 10.62 9.51 -12.91
N VAL A 200 10.76 8.87 -14.07
CA VAL A 200 12.09 8.60 -14.69
C VAL A 200 12.88 9.88 -14.82
N ARG A 201 12.32 10.91 -15.49
CA ARG A 201 13.01 12.19 -15.71
C ARG A 201 13.36 12.89 -14.40
N SER A 202 12.53 12.74 -13.38
CA SER A 202 12.79 13.33 -12.07
C SER A 202 13.91 12.64 -11.28
N LEU A 203 14.33 11.44 -11.68
CA LEU A 203 15.32 10.61 -10.96
C LEU A 203 16.62 10.40 -11.74
N THR A 204 16.63 10.59 -13.06
CA THR A 204 17.83 10.45 -13.91
C THR A 204 18.96 11.38 -13.42
N PRO A 205 20.21 10.87 -13.29
CA PRO A 205 21.41 11.62 -12.91
C PRO A 205 21.67 12.90 -13.70
#